data_AF-A0A7K0D6N3-F1
#
_entry.id   AF-A0A7K0D6N3-F1
#
_cell.length_a   1.000
_cell.length_b   1.000
_cell.length_c   1.000
_cell.angle_alpha   90.00
_cell.angle_beta   90.00
_cell.angle_gamma   90.00
#
_symmetry.space_group_name_H-M   'P 1'
#
loop_
_entity.id
_entity.type
_entity.pdbx_description
1 polymer ?
#
loop_
_entity_poly.entity_id
_entity_poly.type
_entity_poly.pdbx_seq_one_letter_code
_entity_poly.pdbx_strand_id
1 'polypeptide(L)'
;MAAGKGGSKPSKEAKAAEKAARKQASKERRKQLWQVFQMQRKEDKLLLPLMIGAFVGITVILVVIGLLVHMQWYLLPIGLVLGGLVAFIIFGRRAQKNAYARMDDQPGAAWWVLDNLQGKWRPTQAVAATAQLDAVHRVIGLPGVVLVAEGSPHRVKSLLAQEKKKTARLVGDTPIYDVVIGNEDGQIPLKNLQRYLTKLPRNIDAKRMDLIEGRLSALATRGGPALPKGPLPGGAKMRGVQRTVRRRS
;
A
#
# COMPACT_ATOMS: atom_id res chain seq x y z
N MET A 1 -47.91 46.84 -19.14
CA MET A 1 -47.05 45.73 -18.66
C MET A 1 -46.64 46.06 -17.23
N ALA A 2 -47.06 45.27 -16.24
CA ALA A 2 -46.60 45.40 -14.86
C ALA A 2 -46.56 44.00 -14.22
N ALA A 3 -45.39 43.37 -14.20
CA ALA A 3 -45.16 42.14 -13.46
C ALA A 3 -44.48 42.49 -12.13
N GLY A 4 -45.21 42.26 -11.03
CA GLY A 4 -44.77 42.52 -9.68
C GLY A 4 -43.70 41.54 -9.20
N LYS A 5 -42.64 42.07 -8.57
CA LYS A 5 -41.66 41.33 -7.77
C LYS A 5 -42.31 40.92 -6.44
N GLY A 6 -42.52 39.63 -6.23
CA GLY A 6 -42.91 39.06 -4.93
C GLY A 6 -41.83 38.12 -4.40
N GLY A 7 -40.85 38.65 -3.66
CA GLY A 7 -39.89 37.83 -2.91
C GLY A 7 -40.51 37.33 -1.62
N SER A 8 -40.85 36.04 -1.55
CA SER A 8 -41.35 35.40 -0.32
C SER A 8 -40.22 35.17 0.68
N LYS A 9 -40.38 35.67 1.91
CA LYS A 9 -39.47 35.38 3.03
C LYS A 9 -39.58 33.89 3.40
N PRO A 10 -38.47 33.17 3.61
CA PRO A 10 -38.53 31.75 3.98
C PRO A 10 -39.28 31.56 5.31
N SER A 11 -40.26 30.64 5.30
CA SER A 11 -41.12 30.34 6.46
C SER A 11 -40.29 29.91 7.67
N LYS A 12 -40.78 30.23 8.89
CA LYS A 12 -40.08 29.91 10.15
C LYS A 12 -39.79 28.41 10.28
N GLU A 13 -40.64 27.57 9.68
CA GLU A 13 -40.52 26.11 9.64
C GLU A 13 -39.40 25.64 8.72
N ALA A 14 -39.23 26.23 7.54
CA ALA A 14 -38.10 25.93 6.66
C ALA A 14 -36.76 26.29 7.32
N LYS A 15 -36.70 27.42 8.05
CA LYS A 15 -35.51 27.80 8.82
C LYS A 15 -35.26 26.90 10.03
N ALA A 16 -36.31 26.35 10.66
CA ALA A 16 -36.19 25.42 11.78
C ALA A 16 -35.71 24.03 11.31
N ALA A 17 -36.24 23.53 10.19
CA ALA A 17 -35.80 22.30 9.55
C ALA A 17 -34.34 22.39 9.08
N GLU A 18 -33.95 23.50 8.46
CA GLU A 18 -32.56 23.72 8.03
C GLU A 18 -31.60 23.82 9.24
N LYS A 19 -32.02 24.46 10.34
CA LYS A 19 -31.25 24.49 11.59
C LYS A 19 -31.15 23.10 12.24
N ALA A 20 -32.20 22.29 12.20
CA ALA A 20 -32.20 20.92 12.71
C ALA A 20 -31.26 20.02 11.89
N ALA A 21 -31.33 20.11 10.55
CA ALA A 21 -30.43 19.40 9.64
C ALA A 21 -28.97 19.82 9.83
N ARG A 22 -28.68 21.12 9.96
CA ARG A 22 -27.32 21.61 10.25
C ARG A 22 -26.79 21.11 11.60
N LYS A 23 -27.65 21.05 12.63
CA LYS A 23 -27.29 20.51 13.96
C LYS A 23 -27.02 19.00 13.90
N GLN A 24 -27.82 18.23 13.18
CA GLN A 24 -27.60 16.79 12.99
C GLN A 24 -26.29 16.53 12.23
N ALA A 25 -26.09 17.19 11.08
CA ALA A 25 -24.85 17.09 10.31
C ALA A 25 -23.62 17.51 11.14
N SER A 26 -23.75 18.52 12.01
CA SER A 26 -22.66 18.91 12.92
C SER A 26 -22.35 17.85 13.97
N LYS A 27 -23.36 17.17 14.51
CA LYS A 27 -23.18 16.08 15.48
C LYS A 27 -22.50 14.89 14.84
N GLU A 28 -22.91 14.52 13.63
CA GLU A 28 -22.32 13.42 12.86
C GLU A 28 -20.85 13.70 12.52
N ARG A 29 -20.55 14.89 12.00
CA ARG A 29 -19.16 15.32 11.76
C ARG A 29 -18.31 15.24 13.03
N ARG A 30 -18.84 15.70 14.18
CA ARG A 30 -18.11 15.63 15.46
C ARG A 30 -17.86 14.19 15.89
N LYS A 31 -18.83 13.29 15.69
CA LYS A 31 -18.71 11.86 16.01
C LYS A 31 -17.68 11.17 15.11
N GLN A 32 -17.68 11.47 13.81
CA GLN A 32 -16.67 10.98 12.87
C GLN A 32 -15.26 11.44 13.25
N LEU A 33 -15.08 12.74 13.52
CA LEU A 33 -13.81 13.28 13.98
C LEU A 33 -13.34 12.64 15.29
N TRP A 34 -14.27 12.40 16.22
CA TRP A 34 -13.95 11.73 17.49
C TRP A 34 -13.53 10.28 17.29
N GLN A 35 -14.19 9.53 16.40
CA GLN A 35 -13.82 8.16 16.09
C GLN A 35 -12.43 8.08 15.46
N VAL A 36 -12.14 8.95 14.49
CA VAL A 36 -10.80 9.04 13.87
C VAL A 36 -9.74 9.38 14.93
N PHE A 37 -10.02 10.35 15.81
CA PHE A 37 -9.12 10.71 16.90
C PHE A 37 -8.85 9.54 17.86
N GLN A 38 -9.88 8.77 18.23
CA GLN A 38 -9.74 7.62 19.12
C GLN A 38 -8.92 6.49 18.46
N MET A 39 -9.11 6.23 17.17
CA MET A 39 -8.27 5.26 16.43
C MET A 39 -6.81 5.72 16.43
N GLN A 40 -6.57 6.99 16.11
CA GLN A 40 -5.22 7.52 15.97
C GLN A 40 -4.49 7.61 17.32
N ARG A 41 -5.18 7.92 18.42
CA ARG A 41 -4.61 7.90 19.78
C ARG A 41 -4.17 6.50 20.20
N LYS A 42 -4.91 5.46 19.81
CA LYS A 42 -4.59 4.07 20.17
C LYS A 42 -3.33 3.59 19.45
N GLU A 43 -3.18 3.96 18.18
CA GLU A 43 -2.04 3.59 17.36
C GLU A 43 -0.80 4.41 17.68
N ASP A 44 -0.98 5.69 17.94
CA ASP A 44 0.12 6.61 18.13
C ASP A 44 0.11 7.20 19.55
N LYS A 45 0.68 6.43 20.48
CA LYS A 45 0.77 6.82 21.89
C LYS A 45 1.58 8.10 22.11
N LEU A 46 2.47 8.45 21.19
CA LEU A 46 3.29 9.67 21.22
C LEU A 46 2.56 10.91 20.68
N LEU A 47 1.47 10.72 19.92
CA LEU A 47 0.69 11.83 19.35
C LEU A 47 0.18 12.78 20.43
N LEU A 48 -0.45 12.24 21.48
CA LEU A 48 -1.07 13.03 22.54
C LEU A 48 -0.04 13.86 23.34
N PRO A 49 1.06 13.28 23.88
CA PRO A 49 2.05 14.07 24.61
C PRO A 49 2.75 15.09 23.72
N LEU A 50 2.96 14.82 22.42
CA LEU A 50 3.55 15.81 21.51
C LEU A 50 2.59 16.96 21.19
N MET A 51 1.30 16.68 20.99
CA MET A 51 0.30 17.73 20.78
C MET A 51 0.15 18.60 22.01
N ILE A 52 0.07 18.00 23.20
CA ILE A 52 -0.01 18.72 24.47
C ILE A 52 1.28 19.51 24.70
N GLY A 53 2.45 18.89 24.49
CA GLY A 53 3.74 19.53 24.64
C GLY A 53 3.92 20.73 23.70
N ALA A 54 3.53 20.61 22.43
CA ALA A 54 3.58 21.72 21.48
C ALA A 54 2.58 22.84 21.84
N PHE A 55 1.36 22.48 22.22
CA PHE A 55 0.33 23.43 22.64
C PHE A 55 0.77 24.24 23.86
N VAL A 56 1.16 23.53 24.93
CA VAL A 56 1.62 24.13 26.18
C VAL A 56 2.91 24.90 25.94
N GLY A 57 3.87 24.34 25.20
CA GLY A 57 5.13 24.99 24.89
C GLY A 57 4.94 26.34 24.21
N ILE A 58 4.15 26.40 23.14
CA ILE A 58 3.88 27.66 22.42
C ILE A 58 3.11 28.65 23.29
N THR A 59 2.11 28.18 24.03
CA THR A 59 1.30 29.04 24.91
C THR A 59 2.17 29.65 26.01
N VAL A 60 3.01 28.84 26.66
CA VAL A 60 3.93 29.30 27.71
C VAL A 60 4.95 30.28 27.14
N ILE A 61 5.54 30.00 25.98
CA ILE A 61 6.51 30.91 25.32
C ILE A 61 5.87 32.28 25.09
N LEU A 62 4.66 32.33 24.53
CA LEU A 62 3.99 33.60 24.22
C LEU A 62 3.51 34.35 25.47
N VAL A 63 3.11 33.63 26.53
CA VAL A 63 2.78 34.24 27.81
C VAL A 63 4.03 34.80 28.49
N VAL A 64 5.16 34.09 28.48
CA VAL A 64 6.44 34.58 29.03
C VAL A 64 6.91 35.82 28.28
N ILE A 65 6.86 35.80 26.95
CA ILE A 65 7.14 37.00 26.13
C ILE A 65 6.19 38.13 26.54
N GLY A 66 4.90 37.84 26.68
CA GLY A 66 3.91 38.83 27.10
C GLY A 66 4.14 39.41 28.49
N LEU A 67 4.66 38.64 29.44
CA LEU A 67 5.05 39.15 30.76
C LEU A 67 6.24 40.11 30.66
N LEU A 68 7.22 39.81 29.81
CA LEU A 68 8.40 40.67 29.60
C LEU A 68 8.04 42.03 28.95
N VAL A 69 7.00 42.08 28.13
CA VAL A 69 6.53 43.31 27.47
C VAL A 69 5.26 43.91 28.08
N HIS A 70 4.80 43.39 29.22
CA HIS A 70 3.56 43.79 29.90
C HIS A 70 2.27 43.68 29.05
N MET A 71 2.25 42.78 28.06
CA MET A 71 1.12 42.51 27.15
C MET A 71 0.58 41.08 27.30
N GLN A 72 0.74 40.45 28.46
CA GLN A 72 0.34 39.07 28.71
C GLN A 72 -1.13 38.78 28.38
N TRP A 73 -2.04 39.72 28.66
CA TRP A 73 -3.47 39.55 28.38
C TRP A 73 -3.80 39.58 26.89
N TYR A 74 -3.01 40.27 26.08
CA TYR A 74 -3.14 40.30 24.62
C TYR A 74 -2.49 39.07 23.96
N LEU A 75 -1.34 38.64 24.47
CA LEU A 75 -0.58 37.52 23.90
C LEU A 75 -1.11 36.14 24.32
N LEU A 76 -1.83 36.03 25.45
CA LEU A 76 -2.45 34.78 25.89
C LEU A 76 -3.47 34.19 24.89
N PRO A 77 -4.48 34.92 24.39
CA PRO A 77 -5.41 34.38 23.40
C PRO A 77 -4.71 34.04 22.08
N ILE A 78 -3.70 34.83 21.68
CA ILE A 78 -2.88 34.56 20.49
C ILE A 78 -2.10 33.24 20.67
N GLY A 79 -1.51 33.02 21.84
CA GLY A 79 -0.77 31.81 22.16
C GLY A 79 -1.64 30.57 22.19
N LEU A 80 -2.87 30.65 22.72
CA LEU A 80 -3.83 29.56 22.68
C LEU A 80 -4.21 29.17 21.24
N VAL A 81 -4.46 30.16 20.39
CA VAL A 81 -4.82 29.91 18.98
C VAL A 81 -3.64 29.33 18.20
N LEU A 82 -2.45 29.92 18.34
CA LEU A 82 -1.24 29.42 17.67
C LEU A 82 -0.82 28.05 18.19
N GLY A 83 -0.87 27.81 19.49
CA GLY A 83 -0.61 26.51 20.09
C GLY A 83 -1.60 25.45 19.57
N GLY A 84 -2.89 25.80 19.48
CA GLY A 84 -3.91 24.94 18.92
C GLY A 84 -3.67 24.61 17.45
N LEU A 85 -3.28 25.61 16.66
CA LEU A 85 -2.95 25.45 15.25
C LEU A 85 -1.76 24.51 15.05
N VAL A 86 -0.68 24.68 15.83
CA VAL A 86 0.49 23.80 15.72
C VAL A 86 0.16 22.38 16.16
N ALA A 87 -0.61 22.21 17.24
CA ALA A 87 -1.09 20.89 17.63
C ALA A 87 -1.92 20.23 16.52
N PHE A 88 -2.77 21.00 15.81
CA PHE A 88 -3.53 20.51 14.66
C PHE A 88 -2.65 20.14 13.47
N ILE A 89 -1.61 20.92 13.17
CA ILE A 89 -0.64 20.60 12.12
C ILE A 89 0.10 19.30 12.43
N ILE A 90 0.54 19.11 13.68
CA ILE A 90 1.18 17.87 14.14
C ILE A 90 0.22 16.69 13.97
N PHE A 91 -1.03 16.86 14.37
CA PHE A 91 -2.08 15.85 14.19
C PHE A 91 -2.25 15.47 12.72
N GLY A 92 -2.40 16.45 11.83
CA GLY A 92 -2.61 16.23 10.39
C GLY A 92 -1.42 15.52 9.72
N ARG A 93 -0.20 15.99 9.97
CA ARG A 93 1.02 15.36 9.42
C ARG A 93 1.18 13.92 9.88
N ARG A 94 0.87 13.64 11.15
CA ARG A 94 1.01 12.30 11.73
C ARG A 94 -0.12 11.37 11.30
N ALA A 95 -1.33 11.89 11.14
CA ALA A 95 -2.47 11.17 10.55
C ALA A 95 -2.13 10.68 9.14
N GLN A 96 -1.57 11.58 8.31
CA GLN A 96 -1.13 11.25 6.96
C GLN A 96 -0.05 10.16 6.98
N LYS A 97 1.00 10.32 7.80
CA LYS A 97 2.08 9.32 7.90
C LYS A 97 1.57 7.93 8.29
N ASN A 98 0.69 7.85 9.29
CA ASN A 98 0.17 6.57 9.77
C ASN A 98 -0.81 5.96 8.76
N ALA A 99 -1.63 6.78 8.07
CA ALA A 99 -2.50 6.31 7.00
C ALA A 99 -1.70 5.69 5.84
N TYR A 100 -0.59 6.31 5.42
CA TYR A 100 0.29 5.73 4.41
C TYR A 100 0.95 4.43 4.86
N ALA A 101 1.39 4.35 6.13
CA ALA A 101 1.96 3.11 6.68
C ALA A 101 0.95 1.94 6.61
N ARG A 102 -0.34 2.20 6.86
CA ARG A 102 -1.38 1.17 6.76
C ARG A 102 -1.68 0.71 5.33
N MET A 103 -1.45 1.55 4.32
CA MET A 103 -1.60 1.13 2.93
C MET A 103 -0.42 0.27 2.48
N ASP A 104 0.77 0.53 3.02
CA ASP A 104 1.98 -0.27 2.78
C ASP A 104 1.88 -1.67 3.42
N ASP A 105 1.09 -1.84 4.49
CA ASP A 105 0.90 -3.10 5.22
C ASP A 105 -0.25 -3.98 4.68
N GLN A 106 -0.89 -3.63 3.55
CA GLN A 106 -1.95 -4.46 2.97
C GLN A 106 -1.38 -5.60 2.12
N PRO A 107 -1.70 -6.88 2.41
CA PRO A 107 -1.29 -8.02 1.61
C PRO A 107 -1.67 -7.86 0.13
N GLY A 108 -0.68 -7.90 -0.76
CA GLY A 108 -0.83 -7.77 -2.20
C GLY A 108 -0.66 -6.34 -2.74
N ALA A 109 -0.33 -5.36 -1.90
CA ALA A 109 -0.08 -3.99 -2.34
C ALA A 109 1.18 -3.88 -3.23
N ALA A 110 2.16 -4.79 -3.05
CA ALA A 110 3.32 -4.90 -3.92
C ALA A 110 2.92 -5.12 -5.37
N TRP A 111 2.02 -6.08 -5.62
CA TRP A 111 1.57 -6.43 -6.96
C TRP A 111 0.97 -5.23 -7.69
N TRP A 112 0.13 -4.44 -7.01
CA TRP A 112 -0.50 -3.26 -7.61
C TRP A 112 0.55 -2.25 -8.12
N VAL A 113 1.64 -2.04 -7.37
CA VAL A 113 2.72 -1.16 -7.83
C VAL A 113 3.45 -1.75 -9.04
N LEU A 114 3.66 -3.07 -9.04
CA LEU A 114 4.37 -3.76 -10.13
C LEU A 114 3.55 -3.82 -11.43
N ASP A 115 2.24 -4.03 -11.33
CA ASP A 115 1.31 -4.07 -12.47
C ASP A 115 1.17 -2.69 -13.14
N ASN A 116 1.26 -1.62 -12.35
CA ASN A 116 1.22 -0.24 -12.84
C ASN A 116 2.57 0.29 -13.38
N LEU A 117 3.61 -0.55 -13.48
CA LEU A 117 4.90 -0.12 -14.02
C LEU A 117 4.79 0.22 -15.52
N GLN A 118 5.21 1.43 -15.88
CA GLN A 118 5.23 1.88 -17.27
C GLN A 118 6.56 1.51 -17.96
N GLY A 119 6.48 1.05 -19.21
CA GLY A 119 7.64 0.77 -20.06
C GLY A 119 7.90 -0.72 -20.29
N LYS A 120 9.17 -1.08 -20.50
CA LYS A 120 9.60 -2.47 -20.77
C LYS A 120 9.74 -3.25 -19.45
N TRP A 121 8.61 -3.46 -18.78
CA TRP A 121 8.49 -4.31 -17.60
C TRP A 121 7.50 -5.44 -17.88
N ARG A 122 7.81 -6.62 -17.34
CA ARG A 122 6.97 -7.82 -17.42
C ARG A 122 6.79 -8.36 -16.00
N PRO A 123 5.81 -7.85 -15.25
CA PRO A 123 5.52 -8.34 -13.91
C PRO A 123 4.77 -9.68 -13.96
N THR A 124 5.07 -10.57 -13.02
CA THR A 124 4.40 -11.86 -12.80
C THR A 124 4.01 -11.96 -11.33
N GLN A 125 2.72 -12.13 -11.07
CA GLN A 125 2.19 -12.18 -9.71
C GLN A 125 2.51 -13.51 -9.03
N ALA A 126 2.79 -13.46 -7.72
CA ALA A 126 2.78 -14.61 -6.80
C ALA A 126 3.47 -15.88 -7.36
N VAL A 127 4.72 -15.74 -7.79
CA VAL A 127 5.55 -16.87 -8.24
C VAL A 127 5.79 -17.86 -7.11
N ALA A 128 5.84 -17.37 -5.88
CA ALA A 128 5.74 -18.18 -4.67
C ALA A 128 4.85 -17.46 -3.66
N ALA A 129 4.01 -18.20 -2.96
CA ALA A 129 3.14 -17.67 -1.91
C ALA A 129 2.99 -18.67 -0.76
N THR A 130 2.74 -18.18 0.44
CA THR A 130 2.45 -18.97 1.64
C THR A 130 0.99 -18.83 2.04
N ALA A 131 0.49 -19.74 2.89
CA ALA A 131 -0.85 -19.62 3.46
C ALA A 131 -0.98 -18.41 4.43
N GLN A 132 0.15 -17.83 4.85
CA GLN A 132 0.24 -16.68 5.75
C GLN A 132 0.23 -15.34 4.98
N LEU A 133 -0.19 -15.35 3.71
CA LEU A 133 -0.24 -14.19 2.84
C LEU A 133 1.14 -13.55 2.57
N ASP A 134 2.24 -14.30 2.73
CA ASP A 134 3.53 -13.87 2.22
C ASP A 134 3.62 -14.23 0.74
N ALA A 135 4.09 -13.31 -0.10
CA ALA A 135 4.16 -13.50 -1.54
C ALA A 135 5.50 -13.01 -2.10
N VAL A 136 5.98 -13.71 -3.13
CA VAL A 136 7.09 -13.27 -3.97
C VAL A 136 6.55 -13.04 -5.37
N HIS A 137 6.64 -11.79 -5.81
CA HIS A 137 6.38 -11.37 -7.17
C HIS A 137 7.69 -11.34 -7.94
N ARG A 138 7.61 -11.54 -9.25
CA ARG A 138 8.76 -11.43 -10.14
C ARG A 138 8.51 -10.35 -11.16
N VAL A 139 9.54 -9.58 -11.47
CA VAL A 139 9.49 -8.58 -12.54
C VAL A 139 10.70 -8.77 -13.43
N ILE A 140 10.47 -8.89 -14.73
CA ILE A 140 11.53 -8.91 -15.73
C ILE A 140 11.60 -7.53 -16.36
N GLY A 141 12.80 -6.96 -16.43
CA GLY A 141 13.05 -5.65 -17.02
C GLY A 141 14.47 -5.56 -17.57
N LEU A 142 14.84 -4.40 -18.07
CA LEU A 142 16.19 -4.12 -18.58
C LEU A 142 17.32 -4.32 -17.54
N PRO A 143 17.09 -4.19 -16.22
CA PRO A 143 18.09 -4.56 -15.24
C PRO A 143 18.38 -6.06 -15.13
N GLY A 144 17.47 -6.91 -15.58
CA GLY A 144 17.50 -8.35 -15.35
C GLY A 144 16.20 -8.84 -14.70
N VAL A 145 16.32 -9.78 -13.76
CA VAL A 145 15.17 -10.30 -13.00
C VAL A 145 15.17 -9.68 -11.60
N VAL A 146 14.02 -9.14 -11.18
CA VAL A 146 13.83 -8.64 -9.82
C VAL A 146 12.78 -9.49 -9.12
N LEU A 147 13.15 -10.03 -7.96
CA LEU A 147 12.25 -10.75 -7.06
C LEU A 147 11.83 -9.78 -5.95
N VAL A 148 10.54 -9.53 -5.85
CA VAL A 148 9.96 -8.58 -4.90
C VAL A 148 9.11 -9.37 -3.92
N ALA A 149 9.53 -9.41 -2.66
CA ALA A 149 8.82 -10.12 -1.61
C ALA A 149 8.03 -9.16 -0.72
N GLU A 150 6.84 -9.60 -0.35
CA GLU A 150 5.92 -8.94 0.57
C GLU A 150 5.55 -9.92 1.69
N GLY A 151 5.53 -9.46 2.94
CA GLY A 151 5.20 -10.27 4.11
C GLY A 151 6.23 -10.17 5.23
N SER A 152 6.23 -11.15 6.13
CA SER A 152 7.12 -11.11 7.31
C SER A 152 8.59 -11.34 6.93
N PRO A 153 9.54 -10.49 7.37
CA PRO A 153 10.95 -10.52 6.94
C PRO A 153 11.65 -11.87 7.14
N HIS A 154 11.31 -12.60 8.21
CA HIS A 154 11.94 -13.87 8.52
C HIS A 154 11.45 -15.00 7.59
N ARG A 155 10.18 -14.95 7.16
CA ARG A 155 9.58 -15.96 6.27
C ARG A 155 9.88 -15.67 4.80
N VAL A 156 9.87 -14.40 4.39
CA VAL A 156 10.15 -14.02 3.00
C VAL A 156 11.60 -14.25 2.60
N LYS A 157 12.57 -14.20 3.53
CA LYS A 157 13.99 -14.50 3.24
C LYS A 157 14.19 -15.93 2.72
N SER A 158 13.56 -16.92 3.35
CA SER A 158 13.68 -18.31 2.90
C SER A 158 12.95 -18.52 1.57
N LEU A 159 11.80 -17.86 1.38
CA LEU A 159 11.02 -17.90 0.15
C LEU A 159 11.79 -17.28 -1.04
N LEU A 160 12.41 -16.12 -0.83
CA LEU A 160 13.28 -15.45 -1.79
C LEU A 160 14.50 -16.29 -2.15
N ALA A 161 15.17 -16.89 -1.16
CA ALA A 161 16.35 -17.72 -1.41
C ALA A 161 16.02 -18.93 -2.30
N GLN A 162 14.86 -19.57 -2.06
CA GLN A 162 14.38 -20.68 -2.89
C GLN A 162 14.09 -20.21 -4.32
N GLU A 163 13.39 -19.10 -4.48
CA GLU A 163 13.01 -18.60 -5.80
C GLU A 163 14.22 -18.05 -6.59
N LYS A 164 15.17 -17.42 -5.90
CA LYS A 164 16.45 -16.98 -6.48
C LYS A 164 17.24 -18.16 -7.02
N LYS A 165 17.34 -19.26 -6.26
CA LYS A 165 18.03 -20.48 -6.71
C LYS A 165 17.34 -21.14 -7.91
N LYS A 166 16.01 -21.15 -7.95
CA LYS A 166 15.24 -21.66 -9.11
C LYS A 166 15.44 -20.79 -10.35
N THR A 167 15.35 -19.47 -10.17
CA THR A 167 15.53 -18.49 -11.25
C THR A 167 16.95 -18.54 -11.82
N ALA A 168 17.98 -18.58 -10.96
CA ALA A 168 19.39 -18.62 -11.36
C ALA A 168 19.73 -19.79 -12.30
N ARG A 169 19.08 -20.95 -12.12
CA ARG A 169 19.28 -22.12 -13.00
C ARG A 169 18.83 -21.88 -14.45
N LEU A 170 17.94 -20.92 -14.69
CA LEU A 170 17.32 -20.68 -15.99
C LEU A 170 17.84 -19.42 -16.68
N VAL A 171 18.17 -18.39 -15.91
CA VAL A 171 18.57 -17.08 -16.45
C VAL A 171 20.08 -16.95 -16.67
N GLY A 172 20.87 -17.92 -16.18
CA GLY A 172 22.33 -17.96 -16.33
C GLY A 172 22.98 -16.73 -15.69
N ASP A 173 23.83 -16.06 -16.44
CA ASP A 173 24.61 -14.89 -15.99
C ASP A 173 23.80 -13.60 -15.83
N THR A 174 22.48 -13.66 -16.04
CA THR A 174 21.63 -12.46 -15.91
C THR A 174 21.51 -12.05 -14.43
N PRO A 175 21.71 -10.77 -14.10
CA PRO A 175 21.58 -10.29 -12.72
C PRO A 175 20.19 -10.55 -12.12
N ILE A 176 20.18 -11.05 -10.89
CA ILE A 176 18.97 -11.27 -10.09
C ILE A 176 19.03 -10.39 -8.85
N TYR A 177 18.10 -9.44 -8.77
CA TYR A 177 17.93 -8.57 -7.60
C TYR A 177 16.82 -9.13 -6.71
N ASP A 178 17.03 -9.08 -5.40
CA ASP A 178 16.02 -9.37 -4.39
C ASP A 178 15.67 -8.09 -3.62
N VAL A 179 14.38 -7.89 -3.40
CA VAL A 179 13.83 -6.75 -2.67
C VAL A 179 12.80 -7.27 -1.70
N VAL A 180 12.89 -6.84 -0.44
CA VAL A 180 11.86 -7.06 0.57
C VAL A 180 11.14 -5.75 0.80
N ILE A 181 9.82 -5.76 0.68
CA ILE A 181 8.97 -4.62 0.96
C ILE A 181 8.69 -4.55 2.46
N GLY A 182 8.78 -3.33 2.99
CA GLY A 182 8.39 -3.02 4.36
C GLY A 182 9.07 -1.75 4.87
N ASN A 183 8.93 -1.48 6.16
CA ASN A 183 9.31 -0.21 6.78
C ASN A 183 10.50 -0.32 7.75
N GLU A 184 11.12 -1.50 7.87
CA GLU A 184 12.28 -1.72 8.73
C GLU A 184 13.61 -1.54 7.99
N ASP A 185 14.72 -1.62 8.72
CA ASP A 185 16.06 -1.50 8.15
C ASP A 185 16.34 -2.61 7.12
N GLY A 186 16.86 -2.21 5.96
CA GLY A 186 17.13 -3.09 4.82
C GLY A 186 15.91 -3.46 3.98
N GLN A 187 14.72 -2.92 4.30
CA GLN A 187 13.50 -3.06 3.49
C GLN A 187 13.23 -1.78 2.69
N ILE A 188 12.47 -1.92 1.60
CA ILE A 188 12.08 -0.81 0.75
C ILE A 188 10.60 -0.49 1.01
N PRO A 189 10.26 0.72 1.48
CA PRO A 189 8.87 1.13 1.61
C PRO A 189 8.16 1.07 0.27
N LEU A 190 6.91 0.62 0.24
CA LEU A 190 6.15 0.38 -0.99
C LEU A 190 6.12 1.62 -1.91
N LYS A 191 5.93 2.81 -1.34
CA LYS A 191 5.98 4.10 -2.05
C LYS A 191 7.28 4.37 -2.83
N ASN A 192 8.38 3.74 -2.41
CA ASN A 192 9.71 3.91 -3.00
C ASN A 192 10.07 2.78 -3.98
N LEU A 193 9.26 1.71 -4.07
CA LEU A 193 9.54 0.53 -4.88
C LEU A 193 9.77 0.89 -6.35
N GLN A 194 8.84 1.62 -6.97
CA GLN A 194 8.97 2.05 -8.37
C GLN A 194 10.24 2.87 -8.62
N ARG A 195 10.57 3.79 -7.71
CA ARG A 195 11.78 4.62 -7.79
C ARG A 195 13.05 3.79 -7.65
N TYR A 196 13.03 2.77 -6.80
CA TYR A 196 14.15 1.84 -6.65
C TYR A 196 14.37 1.03 -7.94
N LEU A 197 13.30 0.43 -8.48
CA LEU A 197 13.37 -0.40 -9.70
C LEU A 197 13.90 0.38 -10.90
N THR A 198 13.46 1.62 -11.08
CA THR A 198 13.87 2.48 -12.21
C THR A 198 15.31 2.99 -12.10
N LYS A 199 15.91 2.97 -10.90
CA LYS A 199 17.32 3.35 -10.68
C LYS A 199 18.31 2.22 -10.95
N LEU A 200 17.84 0.97 -11.08
CA LEU A 200 18.72 -0.16 -11.36
C LEU A 200 19.39 0.01 -12.74
N PRO A 201 20.67 -0.40 -12.88
CA PRO A 201 21.38 -0.28 -14.14
C PRO A 201 20.76 -1.17 -15.21
N ARG A 202 20.88 -0.76 -16.48
CA ARG A 202 20.37 -1.52 -17.62
C ARG A 202 21.42 -2.56 -18.03
N ASN A 203 21.23 -3.81 -17.64
CA ASN A 203 22.20 -4.89 -17.85
C ASN A 203 21.87 -5.78 -19.05
N ILE A 204 20.60 -5.84 -19.46
CA ILE A 204 20.14 -6.66 -20.57
C ILE A 204 19.34 -5.85 -21.59
N ASP A 205 19.29 -6.37 -22.82
CA ASP A 205 18.48 -5.83 -23.91
C ASP A 205 17.08 -6.47 -23.96
N ALA A 206 16.21 -5.93 -24.81
CA ALA A 206 14.83 -6.42 -24.92
C ALA A 206 14.75 -7.87 -25.44
N LYS A 207 15.64 -8.29 -26.35
CA LYS A 207 15.64 -9.66 -26.85
C LYS A 207 15.98 -10.66 -25.74
N ARG A 208 16.95 -10.32 -24.89
CA ARG A 208 17.29 -11.15 -23.73
C ARG A 208 16.14 -11.21 -22.73
N MET A 209 15.36 -10.14 -22.56
CA MET A 209 14.15 -10.18 -21.74
C MET A 209 13.14 -11.22 -22.25
N ASP A 210 12.84 -11.22 -23.56
CA ASP A 210 11.87 -12.16 -24.15
C ASP A 210 12.34 -13.63 -23.99
N LEU A 211 13.64 -13.87 -24.16
CA LEU A 211 14.25 -15.19 -23.91
C LEU A 211 14.11 -15.64 -22.46
N ILE A 212 14.31 -14.73 -21.50
CA ILE A 212 14.17 -15.01 -20.06
C ILE A 212 12.71 -15.30 -19.72
N GLU A 213 11.78 -14.50 -20.23
CA GLU A 213 10.34 -14.68 -20.03
C GLU A 213 9.88 -16.04 -20.57
N GLY A 214 10.34 -16.44 -21.76
CA GLY A 214 10.06 -17.76 -22.33
C GLY A 214 10.58 -18.92 -21.48
N ARG A 215 11.79 -18.80 -20.91
CA ARG A 215 12.37 -19.84 -20.03
C ARG A 215 11.64 -19.95 -18.69
N LEU A 216 11.25 -18.81 -18.12
CA LEU A 216 10.60 -18.75 -16.81
C LEU A 216 9.10 -19.14 -16.88
N SER A 217 8.41 -18.80 -17.96
CA SER A 217 7.01 -19.19 -18.17
C SER A 217 6.86 -20.71 -18.29
N ALA A 218 7.81 -21.39 -18.95
CA ALA A 218 7.85 -22.86 -19.03
C ALA A 218 7.99 -23.55 -17.65
N LEU A 219 8.55 -22.87 -16.64
CA LEU A 219 8.63 -23.38 -15.27
C LEU A 219 7.31 -23.21 -14.50
N ALA A 220 6.56 -22.13 -14.75
CA ALA A 220 5.25 -21.91 -14.14
C ALA A 220 4.26 -23.03 -14.52
N THR A 221 4.32 -23.53 -15.77
CA THR A 221 3.47 -24.64 -16.24
C THR A 221 3.81 -25.98 -15.59
N ARG A 222 5.04 -26.15 -15.06
CA ARG A 222 5.47 -27.37 -14.36
C ARG A 222 5.22 -27.35 -12.85
N GLY A 223 4.88 -26.19 -12.29
CA GLY A 223 4.73 -25.96 -10.85
C GLY A 223 3.37 -25.47 -10.39
N GLY A 224 2.37 -25.37 -11.27
CA GLY A 224 1.00 -25.05 -10.87
C GLY A 224 0.47 -26.06 -9.85
N PRO A 225 -0.41 -25.65 -8.91
CA PRO A 225 -1.06 -26.60 -8.02
C PRO A 225 -1.66 -27.70 -8.88
N ALA A 226 -1.28 -28.94 -8.62
CA ALA A 226 -1.94 -30.08 -9.22
C ALA A 226 -3.43 -29.84 -8.99
N LEU A 227 -4.19 -29.53 -10.05
CA LEU A 227 -5.64 -29.56 -9.97
C LEU A 227 -5.97 -30.87 -9.27
N PRO A 228 -6.76 -30.87 -8.18
CA PRO A 228 -7.20 -32.12 -7.60
C PRO A 228 -7.82 -32.88 -8.76
N LYS A 229 -7.16 -33.96 -9.18
CA LYS A 229 -7.72 -34.85 -10.18
C LYS A 229 -9.01 -35.31 -9.52
N GLY A 230 -10.13 -34.73 -9.96
CA GLY A 230 -11.44 -35.19 -9.56
C GLY A 230 -11.48 -36.70 -9.74
N PRO A 231 -12.22 -37.42 -8.90
CA PRO A 231 -12.20 -38.89 -8.91
C PRO A 231 -12.32 -39.36 -10.35
N LEU A 232 -11.24 -39.99 -10.84
CA LEU A 232 -11.21 -40.59 -12.16
C LEU A 232 -12.46 -41.48 -12.24
N PRO A 233 -13.37 -41.29 -13.20
CA PRO A 233 -14.49 -42.20 -13.35
C PRO A 233 -13.90 -43.60 -13.56
N GLY A 234 -14.11 -44.47 -12.57
CA GLY A 234 -13.71 -45.86 -12.62
C GLY A 234 -14.44 -46.52 -13.77
N GLY A 235 -13.79 -46.62 -14.93
CA GLY A 235 -14.44 -47.18 -16.11
C GLY A 235 -13.75 -46.94 -17.45
N ALA A 236 -12.79 -46.03 -17.57
CA ALA A 236 -12.05 -45.84 -18.83
C ALA A 236 -11.00 -46.93 -19.02
N LYS A 237 -11.45 -48.14 -19.37
CA LYS A 237 -10.62 -49.22 -19.90
C LYS A 237 -9.90 -48.68 -21.14
N MET A 238 -8.58 -48.53 -21.08
CA MET A 238 -7.76 -48.29 -22.28
C MET A 238 -7.94 -49.49 -23.22
N ARG A 239 -8.79 -49.32 -24.23
CA ARG A 239 -9.06 -50.35 -25.23
C ARG A 239 -7.93 -50.37 -26.25
N GLY A 240 -6.96 -51.24 -25.99
CA GLY A 240 -6.05 -51.90 -26.93
C GLY A 240 -5.54 -51.11 -28.14
N VAL A 241 -4.36 -50.51 -28.01
CA VAL A 241 -3.49 -50.15 -29.14
C VAL A 241 -2.23 -51.02 -29.09
N GLN A 242 -2.41 -52.33 -29.10
CA GLN A 242 -1.32 -53.30 -29.29
C GLN A 242 -1.86 -54.47 -30.10
N ARG A 243 -1.92 -54.32 -31.43
CA ARG A 243 -1.90 -55.40 -32.44
C ARG A 243 -2.15 -54.80 -33.82
N THR A 244 -1.13 -54.23 -34.47
CA THR A 244 -1.15 -54.10 -35.94
C THR A 244 0.22 -53.91 -36.59
N VAL A 245 1.35 -54.09 -35.89
CA VAL A 245 2.67 -54.05 -36.55
C VAL A 245 3.40 -55.38 -36.39
N ARG A 246 2.84 -56.42 -37.01
CA ARG A 246 3.58 -57.61 -37.49
C ARG A 246 2.88 -58.15 -38.72
N ARG A 247 3.21 -57.55 -39.88
CA ARG A 247 3.35 -58.21 -41.18
C ARG A 247 3.62 -57.14 -42.23
N ARG A 248 4.88 -56.99 -42.62
CA ARG A 248 5.23 -56.91 -44.03
C ARG A 248 6.54 -57.67 -44.23
N SER A 249 6.41 -58.62 -45.15
CA SER A 249 7.42 -59.32 -45.94
C SER A 249 8.60 -58.45 -46.32
#